data_AF-A0A972MCY7-F1
#
_entry.id   AF-A0A972MCY7-F1
#
_cell.length_a   1.000
_cell.length_b   1.000
_cell.length_c   1.000
_cell.angle_alpha   90.00
_cell.angle_beta   90.00
_cell.angle_gamma   90.00
#
_symmetry.space_group_name_H-M   'P 1'
#
loop_
_entity.id
_entity.type
_entity.pdbx_description
1 polymer ?
#
loop_
_entity_poly.entity_id
_entity_poly.type
_entity_poly.pdbx_seq_one_letter_code
_entity_poly.pdbx_strand_id
1 'polypeptide(L)'
;MKILDIYIIKKFLGTFFFTIILIISIAIVIDITEKLDDFLEKDISLYEILFVYYINFIPYYINLFMFLFVFISVVFFTSKMAMDSEIISILGNGISFNRMMFPYFISAFILALLSYGLTNFVIPPANKERLDFENKYIKGTFYTRER
;
A
#
# COMPACT_ATOMS: atom_id res chain seq x y z
N MET A 1 -19.23 17.97 7.42
CA MET A 1 -19.33 17.09 6.24
C MET A 1 -20.72 16.49 6.19
N LYS A 2 -21.31 16.37 4.99
CA LYS A 2 -22.62 15.73 4.83
C LYS A 2 -22.46 14.20 4.92
N ILE A 3 -23.53 13.49 5.25
CA ILE A 3 -23.55 12.01 5.35
C ILE A 3 -23.03 11.37 4.06
N LEU A 4 -23.39 11.93 2.90
CA LEU A 4 -22.91 11.50 1.58
C LEU A 4 -21.39 11.61 1.42
N ASP A 5 -20.78 12.69 1.93
CA ASP A 5 -19.34 12.90 1.81
C ASP A 5 -18.59 11.81 2.58
N ILE A 6 -19.01 11.56 3.83
CA ILE A 6 -18.42 10.54 4.71
C ILE A 6 -18.61 9.14 4.11
N TYR A 7 -19.77 8.89 3.52
CA TYR A 7 -20.07 7.62 2.86
C TYR A 7 -19.12 7.32 1.69
N ILE A 8 -18.95 8.28 0.78
CA ILE A 8 -18.06 8.13 -0.38
C ILE A 8 -16.60 7.97 0.08
N ILE A 9 -16.15 8.80 1.03
CA ILE A 9 -14.78 8.71 1.57
C ILE A 9 -14.54 7.35 2.22
N LYS A 10 -15.48 6.87 3.03
CA LYS A 10 -15.36 5.57 3.70
C LYS A 10 -15.36 4.41 2.69
N LYS A 11 -16.22 4.46 1.67
CA LYS A 11 -16.22 3.46 0.58
C LYS A 11 -14.91 3.46 -0.18
N PHE A 12 -14.40 4.64 -0.55
CA PHE A 12 -13.17 4.75 -1.33
C PHE A 12 -11.95 4.30 -0.52
N LEU A 13 -11.69 4.92 0.64
CA LEU A 13 -10.55 4.56 1.48
C LEU A 13 -10.64 3.11 1.96
N GLY A 14 -11.83 2.63 2.32
CA GLY A 14 -12.04 1.23 2.69
C GLY A 14 -11.68 0.27 1.57
N THR A 15 -12.10 0.57 0.33
CA THR A 15 -11.72 -0.22 -0.85
C THR A 15 -10.21 -0.18 -1.05
N PHE A 16 -9.59 1.01 -0.99
CA PHE A 16 -8.14 1.17 -1.14
C PHE A 16 -7.32 0.35 -0.15
N PHE A 17 -7.58 0.49 1.15
CA PHE A 17 -6.85 -0.24 2.17
C PHE A 17 -7.10 -1.74 2.07
N PHE A 18 -8.34 -2.16 1.77
CA PHE A 18 -8.64 -3.57 1.57
C PHE A 18 -7.82 -4.17 0.42
N THR A 19 -7.80 -3.52 -0.74
CA THR A 19 -7.06 -4.04 -1.89
C THR A 19 -5.55 -4.00 -1.67
N ILE A 20 -5.02 -2.96 -1.00
CA ILE A 20 -3.60 -2.89 -0.62
C ILE A 20 -3.21 -4.02 0.34
N ILE A 21 -4.01 -4.30 1.37
CA ILE A 21 -3.69 -5.39 2.32
C ILE A 21 -3.64 -6.73 1.59
N LEU A 22 -4.57 -6.96 0.66
CA LEU A 22 -4.65 -8.20 -0.11
C LEU A 22 -3.42 -8.38 -1.00
N ILE A 23 -3.00 -7.33 -1.73
CA ILE A 23 -1.81 -7.44 -2.59
C ILE A 23 -0.51 -7.55 -1.79
N ILE A 24 -0.39 -6.84 -0.67
CA ILE A 24 0.81 -6.93 0.19
C ILE A 24 0.93 -8.32 0.79
N SER A 25 -0.18 -8.95 1.15
CA SER A 25 -0.19 -10.35 1.62
C SER A 25 0.37 -11.29 0.55
N ILE A 26 -0.05 -11.11 -0.71
CA ILE A 26 0.48 -11.90 -1.85
C ILE A 26 1.98 -11.62 -2.05
N ALA A 27 2.40 -10.35 -2.01
CA ALA A 27 3.80 -9.96 -2.19
C ALA A 27 4.70 -10.57 -1.11
N ILE A 28 4.25 -10.62 0.14
CA ILE A 28 4.98 -11.28 1.24
C ILE A 28 5.13 -12.78 0.98
N VAL A 29 4.07 -13.47 0.56
CA VAL A 29 4.14 -14.92 0.28
C VAL A 29 5.13 -15.22 -0.85
N ILE A 30 5.11 -14.43 -1.93
CA ILE A 30 6.06 -14.57 -3.03
C ILE A 30 7.49 -14.36 -2.52
N ASP A 31 7.74 -13.29 -1.77
CA ASP A 31 9.06 -12.95 -1.25
C ASP A 31 9.62 -14.01 -0.29
N ILE A 32 8.78 -14.56 0.59
CA ILE A 32 9.14 -15.68 1.47
C ILE A 32 9.53 -16.90 0.63
N THR A 33 8.75 -17.20 -0.42
CA THR A 33 8.99 -18.39 -1.24
C THR A 33 10.28 -18.27 -2.04
N GLU A 34 10.60 -17.07 -2.55
CA GLU A 34 11.84 -16.81 -3.29
C GLU A 34 13.09 -16.91 -2.42
N LYS A 35 13.00 -16.59 -1.12
CA LYS A 35 14.12 -16.55 -0.18
C LYS A 35 14.14 -17.71 0.80
N LEU A 36 13.25 -18.69 0.63
CA LEU A 36 13.07 -19.78 1.58
C LEU A 36 14.37 -20.56 1.80
N ASP A 37 15.08 -20.89 0.72
CA ASP A 37 16.33 -21.64 0.78
C ASP A 37 17.42 -20.84 1.51
N ASP A 38 17.57 -19.55 1.20
CA ASP A 38 18.51 -18.63 1.86
C ASP A 38 18.23 -18.48 3.37
N PHE A 39 16.96 -18.48 3.77
CA PHE A 39 16.55 -18.37 5.17
C PHE A 39 16.83 -19.65 5.95
N LEU A 40 16.68 -20.82 5.31
CA LEU A 40 16.94 -22.12 5.91
C LEU A 40 18.45 -22.41 6.05
N GLU A 41 19.27 -21.97 5.09
CA GLU A 41 20.72 -22.22 5.13
C GLU A 41 21.47 -21.41 6.20
N LYS A 42 20.91 -20.28 6.66
CA LYS A 42 21.64 -19.29 7.48
C LYS A 42 21.19 -19.18 8.93
N ASP A 43 20.38 -20.12 9.43
CA ASP A 43 19.89 -20.20 10.82
C ASP A 43 19.34 -18.85 11.35
N ILE A 44 18.64 -18.11 10.49
CA ILE A 44 18.13 -16.78 10.84
C ILE A 44 16.91 -16.95 11.75
N SER A 45 16.86 -16.20 12.85
CA SER A 45 15.71 -16.21 13.74
C SER A 45 14.44 -15.72 13.02
N LEU A 46 13.34 -16.48 13.12
CA LEU A 46 12.02 -16.10 12.60
C LEU A 46 11.58 -14.70 13.07
N TYR A 47 12.02 -14.28 14.26
CA TYR A 47 11.74 -12.95 14.77
C TYR A 47 12.41 -11.85 13.93
N GLU A 48 13.68 -12.04 13.54
CA GLU A 48 14.39 -11.06 12.71
C GLU A 48 13.77 -10.96 11.31
N ILE A 49 13.36 -12.09 10.74
CA ILE A 49 12.67 -12.12 9.43
C ILE A 49 11.34 -11.34 9.51
N LEU A 50 10.50 -11.60 10.52
CA LEU A 50 9.18 -10.97 10.61
C LEU A 50 9.25 -9.49 11.02
N PHE A 51 10.01 -9.17 12.06
CA PHE A 51 9.98 -7.84 12.68
C PHE A 51 11.04 -6.88 12.15
N VAL A 52 12.17 -7.38 11.63
CA VAL A 52 13.22 -6.52 11.06
C VAL A 52 13.09 -6.45 9.55
N TYR A 53 12.87 -7.58 8.87
CA TYR A 53 12.75 -7.57 7.42
C TYR A 53 11.36 -7.14 6.93
N TYR A 54 10.30 -7.90 7.27
CA TYR A 54 8.97 -7.66 6.67
C TYR A 54 8.29 -6.36 7.10
N ILE A 55 8.48 -5.91 8.34
CA ILE A 55 7.97 -4.59 8.77
C ILE A 55 8.58 -3.45 7.95
N ASN A 56 9.88 -3.55 7.63
CA ASN A 56 10.58 -2.55 6.83
C ASN A 56 10.34 -2.71 5.32
N PHE A 57 9.97 -3.91 4.88
CA PHE A 57 9.57 -4.22 3.50
C PHE A 57 8.22 -3.57 3.14
N ILE A 58 7.23 -3.64 4.03
CA ILE A 58 5.85 -3.22 3.77
C ILE A 58 5.74 -1.76 3.29
N PRO A 59 6.32 -0.74 3.96
CA PRO A 59 6.19 0.66 3.54
C PRO A 59 6.69 0.93 2.11
N TYR A 60 7.78 0.26 1.72
CA TYR A 60 8.36 0.39 0.39
C TYR A 60 7.40 -0.17 -0.67
N TYR A 61 6.88 -1.39 -0.47
CA TYR A 61 5.96 -2.02 -1.42
C TYR A 61 4.59 -1.34 -1.46
N ILE A 62 4.10 -0.83 -0.33
CA ILE A 62 2.87 0.00 -0.31
C ILE A 62 3.06 1.21 -1.21
N ASN A 63 4.18 1.93 -1.09
CA ASN A 63 4.43 3.12 -1.90
C ASN A 63 4.59 2.80 -3.39
N LEU A 64 5.29 1.71 -3.70
CA LEU A 64 5.46 1.21 -5.08
C LEU A 64 4.12 0.94 -5.76
N PHE A 65 3.21 0.26 -5.06
CA PHE A 65 1.92 -0.14 -5.60
C PHE A 65 0.84 0.96 -5.47
N MET A 66 1.08 2.00 -4.68
CA MET A 66 0.09 3.01 -4.33
C MET A 66 -0.64 3.58 -5.55
N PHE A 67 0.07 4.03 -6.60
CA PHE A 67 -0.57 4.66 -7.76
C PHE A 67 -1.55 3.73 -8.49
N LEU A 68 -1.17 2.46 -8.66
CA LEU A 68 -1.99 1.46 -9.30
C LEU A 68 -3.25 1.16 -8.46
N PHE A 69 -3.09 0.98 -7.15
CA PHE A 69 -4.22 0.61 -6.29
C PHE A 69 -5.15 1.79 -5.99
N VAL A 70 -4.64 3.02 -5.94
CA VAL A 70 -5.52 4.21 -5.89
C VAL A 70 -6.42 4.24 -7.13
N PHE A 71 -5.85 4.00 -8.32
CA PHE A 71 -6.60 3.94 -9.56
C PHE A 71 -7.63 2.80 -9.58
N ILE A 72 -7.21 1.57 -9.27
CA ILE A 72 -8.13 0.41 -9.24
C ILE A 72 -9.25 0.64 -8.24
N SER A 73 -8.93 1.16 -7.05
CA SER A 73 -9.90 1.40 -6.00
C SER A 73 -10.93 2.43 -6.42
N VAL A 74 -10.50 3.56 -7.00
CA VAL A 74 -11.41 4.62 -7.44
C VAL A 74 -12.38 4.11 -8.49
N VAL A 75 -11.89 3.34 -9.47
CA VAL A 75 -12.73 2.75 -10.52
C VAL A 75 -13.70 1.75 -9.91
N PHE A 76 -13.20 0.79 -9.12
CA PHE A 76 -14.01 -0.28 -8.57
C PHE A 76 -15.15 0.22 -7.69
N PHE A 77 -14.88 1.12 -6.74
CA PHE A 77 -15.94 1.60 -5.86
C PHE A 77 -16.95 2.44 -6.65
N THR A 78 -16.49 3.26 -7.60
CA THR A 78 -17.38 4.09 -8.43
C THR A 78 -18.28 3.21 -9.29
N SER A 79 -17.72 2.17 -9.93
CA SER A 79 -18.48 1.17 -10.68
C SER A 79 -19.51 0.47 -9.80
N LYS A 80 -19.15 0.13 -8.56
CA LYS A 80 -20.10 -0.47 -7.61
C LYS A 80 -21.25 0.47 -7.26
N MET A 81 -20.96 1.74 -6.96
CA MET A 81 -22.00 2.76 -6.73
C MET A 81 -22.90 2.97 -7.96
N ALA A 82 -22.34 2.85 -9.16
CA ALA A 82 -23.12 2.94 -10.40
C ALA A 82 -24.04 1.73 -10.58
N MET A 83 -23.55 0.51 -10.34
CA MET A 83 -24.33 -0.73 -10.41
C MET A 83 -25.48 -0.76 -9.42
N ASP A 84 -25.23 -0.29 -8.19
CA ASP A 84 -26.25 -0.20 -7.14
C ASP A 84 -27.21 1.01 -7.35
N SER A 85 -27.11 1.70 -8.49
CA SER A 85 -27.89 2.91 -8.84
C SER A 85 -27.77 4.08 -7.85
N GLU A 86 -26.76 4.08 -6.98
CA GLU A 86 -26.51 5.15 -6.01
C GLU A 86 -26.17 6.47 -6.73
N ILE A 87 -25.37 6.42 -7.80
CA ILE A 87 -25.00 7.62 -8.58
C ILE A 87 -26.24 8.25 -9.23
N ILE A 88 -27.11 7.42 -9.83
CA ILE A 88 -28.35 7.89 -10.47
C ILE A 88 -29.27 8.52 -9.43
N SER A 89 -29.39 7.91 -8.24
CA SER A 89 -30.18 8.44 -7.14
C SER A 89 -29.66 9.78 -6.62
N ILE A 90 -28.34 9.92 -6.45
CA ILE A 90 -27.71 11.18 -6.01
C ILE A 90 -28.00 12.31 -7.00
N LEU A 91 -27.74 12.08 -8.30
CA LEU A 91 -27.95 13.09 -9.34
C LEU A 91 -29.44 13.39 -9.56
N GLY A 92 -30.31 12.38 -9.44
CA GLY A 92 -31.76 12.51 -9.57
C GLY A 92 -32.40 13.36 -8.47
N ASN A 93 -31.76 13.50 -7.30
CA ASN A 93 -32.18 14.41 -6.23
C ASN A 93 -31.67 15.85 -6.41
N GLY A 94 -31.14 16.20 -7.59
CA GLY A 94 -30.66 17.55 -7.91
C GLY A 94 -29.29 17.89 -7.32
N ILE A 95 -28.54 16.91 -6.81
CA ILE A 95 -27.15 17.11 -6.37
C ILE A 95 -26.26 17.24 -7.61
N SER A 96 -25.50 18.32 -7.70
CA SER A 96 -24.58 18.52 -8.82
C SER A 96 -23.45 17.50 -8.84
N PHE A 97 -23.03 17.10 -10.04
CA PHE A 97 -21.89 16.20 -10.23
C PHE A 97 -20.63 16.72 -9.52
N ASN A 98 -20.36 18.04 -9.60
CA ASN A 98 -19.21 18.66 -8.95
C ASN A 98 -19.25 18.49 -7.42
N ARG A 99 -20.43 18.54 -6.79
CA ARG A 99 -20.56 18.29 -5.35
C ARG A 99 -20.28 16.83 -5.01
N MET A 100 -20.71 15.90 -5.85
CA MET A 100 -20.42 14.48 -5.69
C MET A 100 -18.92 14.17 -5.84
N MET A 101 -18.19 14.93 -6.65
CA MET A 101 -16.73 14.78 -6.83
C MET A 101 -15.90 15.31 -5.65
N PHE A 102 -16.41 16.26 -4.87
CA PHE A 102 -15.68 16.82 -3.74
C PHE A 102 -15.12 15.77 -2.73
N PRO A 103 -15.86 14.75 -2.27
CA PRO A 103 -15.31 13.69 -1.41
C PRO A 103 -14.22 12.83 -2.07
N TYR A 104 -14.20 12.71 -3.40
CA TYR A 104 -13.13 12.02 -4.11
C TYR A 104 -11.81 12.81 -3.97
N PHE A 105 -11.87 14.13 -4.14
CA PHE A 105 -10.71 15.01 -3.95
C PHE A 105 -10.19 14.99 -2.51
N ILE A 106 -11.07 15.01 -1.50
CA ILE A 106 -10.65 14.88 -0.10
C ILE A 106 -9.91 13.57 0.13
N SER A 107 -10.44 12.45 -0.38
CA SER A 107 -9.81 11.14 -0.24
C SER A 107 -8.44 11.10 -0.95
N ALA A 108 -8.36 11.63 -2.17
CA ALA A 108 -7.11 11.73 -2.92
C ALA A 108 -6.08 12.58 -2.17
N PHE A 109 -6.50 13.68 -1.54
CA PHE A 109 -5.63 14.52 -0.73
C PHE A 109 -5.10 13.79 0.52
N ILE A 110 -5.96 13.02 1.21
CA ILE A 110 -5.54 12.16 2.33
C ILE A 110 -4.48 11.15 1.88
N LEU A 111 -4.72 10.49 0.74
CA LEU A 111 -3.78 9.52 0.17
C LEU A 111 -2.48 10.18 -0.29
N ALA A 112 -2.53 11.40 -0.81
CA ALA A 112 -1.34 12.18 -1.17
C ALA A 112 -0.50 12.53 0.06
N LEU A 113 -1.12 12.96 1.16
CA LEU A 113 -0.42 13.21 2.42
C LEU A 113 0.19 11.94 3.00
N LEU A 114 -0.53 10.81 2.94
CA LEU A 114 -0.02 9.52 3.36
C LEU A 114 1.20 9.10 2.52
N SER A 115 1.10 9.24 1.19
CA SER A 115 2.20 8.96 0.26
C SER A 115 3.42 9.81 0.57
N TYR A 116 3.22 11.12 0.74
CA TYR A 116 4.27 12.06 1.09
C TYR A 116 4.93 11.70 2.43
N GLY A 117 4.14 11.35 3.45
CA GLY A 117 4.63 10.92 4.75
C GLY A 117 5.48 9.64 4.66
N LEU A 118 5.00 8.64 3.91
CA LEU A 118 5.72 7.40 3.68
C LEU A 118 7.06 7.67 2.98
N THR A 119 7.04 8.40 1.85
CA THR A 119 8.23 8.63 1.02
C THR A 119 9.32 9.42 1.74
N ASN A 120 8.95 10.44 2.52
CA ASN A 120 9.96 11.32 3.13
C ASN A 120 10.43 10.86 4.52
N PHE A 121 9.56 10.24 5.32
CA PHE A 121 9.87 9.95 6.73
C PHE A 121 9.99 8.47 7.06
N VAL A 122 9.22 7.59 6.39
CA VAL A 122 9.14 6.17 6.77
C VAL A 122 10.04 5.29 5.90
N ILE A 123 10.01 5.48 4.58
CA ILE A 123 10.74 4.64 3.63
C ILE A 123 12.27 4.78 3.79
N PRO A 124 12.86 5.98 3.98
CA PRO A 124 14.32 6.09 4.11
C PRO A 124 14.92 5.29 5.28
N PRO A 125 14.43 5.41 6.54
CA PRO A 125 14.95 4.59 7.64
C PRO A 125 14.61 3.10 7.46
N ALA A 126 13.41 2.77 6.98
CA ALA A 126 13.00 1.38 6.77
C ALA A 126 13.88 0.68 5.73
N ASN A 127 14.18 1.34 4.61
CA ASN A 127 15.06 0.79 3.59
C ASN A 127 16.49 0.60 4.10
N LYS A 128 16.98 1.48 4.99
CA LYS A 128 18.30 1.31 5.60
C LYS A 128 18.37 0.02 6.41
N GLU A 129 17.43 -0.19 7.31
CA GLU A 129 17.38 -1.43 8.13
C GLU A 129 17.19 -2.69 7.26
N ARG A 130 16.35 -2.60 6.22
CA ARG A 130 16.14 -3.71 5.28
C ARG A 130 17.43 -4.06 4.53
N LEU A 131 18.14 -3.05 4.02
CA LEU A 131 19.39 -3.25 3.29
C LEU A 131 20.50 -3.77 4.20
N ASP A 132 20.59 -3.30 5.45
CA ASP A 132 21.54 -3.81 6.43
C ASP A 132 21.27 -5.30 6.75
N PHE A 133 20.00 -5.69 6.86
CA PHE A 133 19.60 -7.10 6.99
C PHE A 133 19.98 -7.93 5.75
N GLU A 134 19.66 -7.44 4.54
CA GLU A 134 20.02 -8.13 3.29
C GLU A 134 21.54 -8.28 3.14
N ASN A 135 22.34 -7.28 3.52
CA ASN A 135 23.79 -7.36 3.45
C ASN A 135 24.40 -8.29 4.51
N LYS A 136 23.77 -8.40 5.68
CA LYS A 136 24.25 -9.28 6.74
C LYS A 136 23.95 -10.75 6.44
N TYR A 137 22.77 -11.02 5.89
CA TYR A 137 22.26 -12.39 5.78
C TYR A 137 22.06 -12.88 4.35
N ILE A 138 21.92 -12.03 3.33
CA ILE A 138 21.61 -12.50 1.96
C ILE A 138 22.80 -12.28 1.03
N LYS A 139 23.30 -11.05 0.94
CA LYS A 139 24.47 -10.69 0.13
C LYS A 139 25.73 -10.80 0.98
N GLY A 140 26.36 -11.99 0.97
CA GLY A 140 27.64 -12.20 1.63
C GLY A 140 28.61 -11.05 1.33
N THR A 141 29.28 -10.56 2.38
CA THR A 141 30.24 -9.44 2.34
C THR A 141 31.00 -9.35 1.01
N PHE A 142 30.82 -8.26 0.28
CA PHE A 142 31.69 -7.87 -0.84
C PHE A 142 33.09 -7.57 -0.28
N TYR A 143 33.86 -8.60 0.06
CA TYR A 143 35.30 -8.48 0.08
C TYR A 143 35.74 -8.42 -1.37
N THR A 144 36.02 -7.20 -1.83
CA THR A 144 36.87 -6.95 -2.98
C THR A 144 38.14 -7.78 -2.78
N ARG A 145 38.22 -8.94 -3.43
CA ARG A 145 39.51 -9.57 -3.69
C ARG A 145 40.19 -8.69 -4.73
N GLU A 146 40.92 -7.69 -4.25
CA GLU A 146 42.01 -7.12 -5.03
C GLU A 146 42.98 -8.28 -5.36
N ARG A 147 43.05 -8.61 -6.65
CA ARG A 147 44.11 -9.40 -7.26
C ARG A 147 44.54 -8.68 -8.52
#